data_AF-Q874D9-F1
#
_entry.id   AF-Q874D9-F1
#
_cell.length_a   1.000
_cell.length_b   1.000
_cell.length_c   1.000
_cell.angle_alpha   90.00
_cell.angle_beta   90.00
_cell.angle_gamma   90.00
#
_symmetry.space_group_name_H-M   'P 1'
#
loop_
_entity.id
_entity.type
_entity.pdbx_description
1 polymer ?
#
loop_
_entity_poly.entity_id
_entity_poly.type
_entity_poly.pdbx_seq_one_letter_code
_entity_poly.pdbx_strand_id
1 'polypeptide(L)'
;TLHKNALSYAVNVFGSMKNVSVYLDAAHGMWLSAVADKTAAVIKEVLDNAPNGKIRGLSTNISNYQPVYSEYKYHEKLSAELEKLGVSDIHFIVDTGRNGVDITETFSKTQTWCNFVGTGFGERPQGNPDPVKMPLLDAYMWLKTPGEADGSDTGSRADPVCAREDSLPGSPDAGQWFHDYFVQLLENANPAF
;
A
#
# COMPACT_ATOMS: atom_id res chain seq x y z
N THR A 1 11.18 5.05 19.25
CA THR A 1 12.15 3.92 19.15
C THR A 1 12.54 3.72 17.69
N LEU A 2 13.70 3.09 17.41
CA LEU A 2 14.46 3.09 16.14
C LEU A 2 13.67 3.44 14.85
N HIS A 3 12.59 2.71 14.54
CA HIS A 3 11.81 2.95 13.32
C HIS A 3 11.21 4.36 13.25
N LYS A 4 10.63 4.87 14.35
CA LYS A 4 10.12 6.25 14.39
C LYS A 4 11.21 7.27 14.08
N ASN A 5 12.41 7.08 14.65
CA ASN A 5 13.55 7.97 14.42
C ASN A 5 14.02 7.91 12.97
N ALA A 6 14.05 6.71 12.37
CA ALA A 6 14.42 6.52 10.96
C ALA A 6 13.41 7.18 10.02
N LEU A 7 12.10 7.00 10.29
CA LEU A 7 11.03 7.65 9.52
C LEU A 7 11.11 9.18 9.65
N SER A 8 11.23 9.71 10.87
CA SER A 8 11.37 11.15 11.09
C SER A 8 12.60 11.71 10.41
N TYR A 9 13.74 11.00 10.46
CA TYR A 9 14.94 11.42 9.75
C TYR A 9 14.72 11.50 8.23
N ALA A 10 14.14 10.45 7.63
CA ALA A 10 13.85 10.42 6.20
C ALA A 10 12.88 11.54 5.79
N VAL A 11 11.80 11.75 6.55
CA VAL A 11 10.86 12.86 6.31
C VAL A 11 11.56 14.21 6.44
N ASN A 12 12.39 14.42 7.47
CA ASN A 12 13.09 15.67 7.70
C ASN A 12 14.08 16.00 6.57
N VAL A 13 14.71 14.99 5.98
CA VAL A 13 15.65 15.15 4.86
C VAL A 13 14.90 15.33 3.55
N PHE A 14 14.14 14.32 3.10
CA PHE A 14 13.51 14.34 1.78
C PHE A 14 12.36 15.34 1.70
N GLY A 15 11.60 15.51 2.78
CA GLY A 15 10.50 16.47 2.84
C GLY A 15 10.95 17.94 2.88
N SER A 16 12.25 18.21 3.01
CA SER A 16 12.82 19.55 2.91
C SER A 16 13.27 19.91 1.49
N MET A 17 13.31 18.92 0.58
CA MET A 17 13.76 19.10 -0.80
C MET A 17 12.62 19.65 -1.67
N LYS A 18 12.87 20.75 -2.39
CA LYS A 18 11.85 21.43 -3.21
C LYS A 18 11.39 20.63 -4.43
N ASN A 19 12.12 19.59 -4.81
CA ASN A 19 11.89 18.76 -5.99
C ASN A 19 11.46 17.33 -5.63
N VAL A 20 11.07 17.07 -4.38
CA VAL A 20 10.62 15.77 -3.89
C VAL A 20 9.27 15.92 -3.21
N SER A 21 8.33 15.05 -3.57
CA SER A 21 7.05 14.90 -2.87
C SER A 21 7.09 13.60 -2.08
N VAL A 22 7.10 13.70 -0.75
CA VAL A 22 7.16 12.53 0.14
C VAL A 22 5.76 12.00 0.42
N TYR A 23 5.55 10.71 0.19
CA TYR A 23 4.40 9.96 0.69
C TYR A 23 4.88 8.96 1.73
N LEU A 24 4.38 9.04 2.96
CA LEU A 24 4.72 8.09 4.02
C LEU A 24 3.77 6.89 3.95
N ASP A 25 4.30 5.67 3.97
CA ASP A 25 3.44 4.49 3.92
C ASP A 25 2.58 4.32 5.18
N ALA A 26 1.31 4.00 4.97
CA ALA A 26 0.31 3.80 5.99
C ALA A 26 -0.45 2.47 5.78
N ALA A 27 0.24 1.41 5.33
CA ALA A 27 -0.31 0.07 5.16
C ALA A 27 -1.58 0.05 4.27
N HIS A 28 -2.68 -0.54 4.74
CA HIS A 28 -3.96 -0.61 4.01
C HIS A 28 -5.15 -0.68 4.98
N GLY A 29 -6.36 -0.52 4.46
CA GLY A 29 -7.61 -0.38 5.21
C GLY A 29 -7.93 -1.61 6.06
N MET A 30 -7.77 -2.82 5.51
CA MET A 30 -7.96 -4.06 6.28
C MET A 30 -6.95 -4.28 7.42
N TRP A 31 -5.86 -3.51 7.47
CA TRP A 31 -4.90 -3.55 8.56
C TRP A 31 -5.18 -2.44 9.60
N LEU A 32 -5.23 -1.18 9.15
CA LEU A 32 -5.15 -0.03 10.05
C LEU A 32 -6.45 0.78 10.15
N SER A 33 -7.47 0.54 9.33
CA SER A 33 -8.71 1.32 9.37
C SER A 33 -9.41 1.23 10.73
N ALA A 34 -9.41 0.06 11.38
CA ALA A 34 -10.00 -0.12 12.71
C ALA A 34 -9.29 0.69 13.81
N VAL A 35 -8.03 1.09 13.60
CA VAL A 35 -7.17 1.80 14.56
C VAL A 35 -6.59 3.08 13.94
N ALA A 36 -7.37 3.75 13.08
CA ALA A 36 -6.94 4.94 12.36
C ALA A 36 -6.52 6.09 13.30
N ASP A 37 -7.14 6.21 14.47
CA ASP A 37 -6.79 7.17 15.52
C ASP A 37 -5.35 6.96 16.03
N LYS A 38 -4.98 5.71 16.30
CA LYS A 38 -3.62 5.33 16.72
C LYS A 38 -2.63 5.51 15.58
N THR A 39 -3.04 5.22 14.36
CA THR A 39 -2.22 5.41 13.16
C THR A 39 -1.89 6.89 12.97
N ALA A 40 -2.90 7.76 13.06
CA ALA A 40 -2.74 9.21 13.00
C ALA A 40 -1.82 9.74 14.11
N ALA A 41 -1.94 9.22 15.34
CA ALA A 41 -1.06 9.61 16.44
C ALA A 41 0.42 9.27 16.19
N VAL A 42 0.71 8.10 15.61
CA VAL A 42 2.09 7.73 15.24
C VAL A 42 2.62 8.60 14.11
N ILE A 43 1.81 8.87 13.08
CA ILE A 43 2.20 9.76 11.97
C ILE A 43 2.49 11.16 12.52
N LYS A 44 1.63 11.70 13.38
CA LYS A 44 1.84 13.00 14.03
C LYS A 44 3.18 13.05 14.76
N GLU A 45 3.50 12.03 15.56
CA GLU A 45 4.77 11.95 16.27
C GLU A 45 5.98 11.88 15.32
N VAL A 46 5.84 11.18 14.18
CA VAL A 46 6.89 11.14 13.15
C VAL A 46 7.12 12.54 12.55
N LEU A 47 6.05 13.27 12.25
CA LEU A 47 6.11 14.61 11.67
C LEU A 47 6.64 15.66 12.67
N ASP A 48 6.25 15.58 13.94
CA ASP A 48 6.74 16.48 15.00
C ASP A 48 8.25 16.38 15.20
N ASN A 49 8.81 15.19 14.97
CA ASN A 49 10.24 14.94 15.03
C ASN A 49 10.97 15.24 13.70
N ALA A 50 10.29 15.82 12.72
CA ALA A 50 10.84 16.19 11.41
C ALA A 50 10.60 17.68 11.08
N PRO A 51 11.12 18.63 11.90
CA PRO A 51 10.71 20.03 11.86
C PRO A 51 11.02 20.78 10.56
N ASN A 52 11.94 20.27 9.73
CA ASN A 52 12.31 20.88 8.44
C ASN A 52 11.62 20.21 7.24
N GLY A 53 11.01 19.04 7.45
CA GLY A 53 10.40 18.24 6.41
C GLY A 53 8.88 18.37 6.37
N LYS A 54 8.32 18.22 5.18
CA LYS A 54 6.87 18.03 5.00
C LYS A 54 6.63 16.79 4.14
N ILE A 55 5.52 16.13 4.41
CA ILE A 55 4.98 15.11 3.50
C ILE A 55 3.92 15.77 2.61
N ARG A 56 3.82 15.29 1.37
CA ARG A 56 2.68 15.57 0.50
C ARG A 56 1.45 14.76 0.94
N GLY A 57 1.71 13.55 1.42
CA GLY A 57 0.63 12.62 1.67
C GLY A 57 1.08 11.29 2.25
N LEU A 58 0.21 10.29 2.10
CA LEU A 58 0.42 8.91 2.51
C LEU A 58 0.28 7.95 1.34
N SER A 59 1.03 6.85 1.36
CA SER A 59 0.81 5.74 0.43
C SER A 59 0.07 4.61 1.13
N THR A 60 -0.85 3.95 0.43
CA THR A 60 -1.53 2.76 0.96
C THR A 60 -1.60 1.64 -0.08
N ASN A 61 -2.00 0.46 0.40
CA ASN A 61 -2.15 -0.77 -0.38
C ASN A 61 -0.84 -1.31 -0.97
N ILE A 62 0.33 -0.74 -0.62
CA ILE A 62 1.63 -1.18 -1.15
C ILE A 62 1.80 -2.67 -0.95
N SER A 63 2.05 -3.39 -2.05
CA SER A 63 2.19 -4.86 -2.04
C SER A 63 0.96 -5.61 -1.52
N ASN A 64 -0.23 -5.02 -1.56
CA ASN A 64 -1.47 -5.64 -1.14
C ASN A 64 -2.52 -5.60 -2.27
N TYR A 65 -3.75 -5.99 -1.94
CA TYR A 65 -4.77 -6.38 -2.93
C TYR A 65 -6.12 -5.71 -2.70
N GLN A 66 -6.18 -4.72 -1.80
CA GLN A 66 -7.46 -4.13 -1.41
C GLN A 66 -8.08 -3.35 -2.57
N PRO A 67 -9.41 -3.44 -2.76
CA PRO A 67 -10.10 -2.62 -3.74
C PRO A 67 -9.92 -1.12 -3.47
N VAL A 68 -9.84 -0.33 -4.54
CA VAL A 68 -9.71 1.15 -4.45
C VAL A 68 -10.82 1.76 -3.59
N TYR A 69 -12.08 1.30 -3.75
CA TYR A 69 -13.21 1.86 -3.00
C TYR A 69 -13.12 1.64 -1.49
N SER A 70 -12.51 0.54 -1.03
CA SER A 70 -12.29 0.27 0.39
C SER A 70 -11.08 1.04 0.92
N GLU A 71 -10.01 1.15 0.12
CA GLU A 71 -8.85 1.97 0.46
C GLU A 71 -9.24 3.45 0.59
N TYR A 72 -10.07 3.97 -0.32
CA TYR A 72 -10.49 5.35 -0.24
C TYR A 72 -11.30 5.67 1.03
N LYS A 73 -12.16 4.74 1.48
CA LYS A 73 -12.82 4.87 2.79
C LYS A 73 -11.83 4.89 3.96
N TYR A 74 -10.72 4.16 3.84
CA TYR A 74 -9.63 4.24 4.81
C TYR A 74 -8.91 5.59 4.73
N HIS A 75 -8.66 6.14 3.54
CA HIS A 75 -8.09 7.47 3.34
C HIS A 75 -8.93 8.56 4.02
N GLU A 76 -10.25 8.56 3.78
CA GLU A 76 -11.18 9.50 4.40
C GLU A 76 -11.13 9.42 5.93
N LYS A 77 -11.15 8.20 6.47
CA LYS A 77 -11.09 7.98 7.92
C LYS A 77 -9.77 8.44 8.51
N LEU A 78 -8.63 8.08 7.90
CA LEU A 78 -7.32 8.46 8.40
C LEU A 78 -7.08 9.97 8.29
N SER A 79 -7.51 10.60 7.20
CA SER A 79 -7.47 12.06 7.04
C SER A 79 -8.23 12.76 8.15
N ALA A 80 -9.45 12.30 8.45
CA ALA A 80 -10.26 12.88 9.54
C ALA A 80 -9.60 12.71 10.92
N GLU A 81 -8.91 11.60 11.19
CA GLU A 81 -8.16 11.43 12.45
C GLU A 81 -6.90 12.30 12.51
N LEU A 82 -6.20 12.51 11.39
CA LEU A 82 -5.05 13.42 11.30
C LEU A 82 -5.45 14.88 11.50
N GLU A 83 -6.59 15.30 10.94
CA GLU A 83 -7.12 16.65 11.10
C GLU A 83 -7.39 16.99 12.57
N LYS A 84 -7.92 16.05 13.36
CA LYS A 84 -8.10 16.22 14.82
C LYS A 84 -6.80 16.49 15.56
N LEU A 85 -5.67 16.06 14.99
CA LEU A 85 -4.32 16.27 15.54
C LEU A 85 -3.60 17.47 14.91
N GLY A 86 -4.29 18.26 14.09
CA GLY A 86 -3.74 19.44 13.43
C GLY A 86 -2.87 19.12 12.21
N VAL A 87 -2.95 17.92 11.65
CA VAL A 87 -2.31 17.54 10.39
C VAL A 87 -3.37 17.55 9.30
N SER A 88 -3.34 18.58 8.46
CA SER A 88 -4.29 18.79 7.37
C SER A 88 -3.60 18.79 6.00
N ASP A 89 -4.39 18.87 4.93
CA ASP A 89 -3.91 18.92 3.53
C ASP A 89 -3.09 17.67 3.14
N ILE A 90 -3.47 16.52 3.69
CA ILE A 90 -2.87 15.21 3.39
C ILE A 90 -3.58 14.59 2.20
N HIS A 91 -2.81 14.25 1.19
CA HIS A 91 -3.27 13.49 0.03
C HIS A 91 -2.82 12.03 0.09
N PHE A 92 -3.32 11.21 -0.82
CA PHE A 92 -3.03 9.78 -0.87
C PHE A 92 -2.58 9.34 -2.25
N ILE A 93 -1.71 8.34 -2.29
CA ILE A 93 -1.51 7.47 -3.45
C ILE A 93 -1.86 6.04 -3.04
N VAL A 94 -2.42 5.28 -3.96
CA VAL A 94 -2.82 3.89 -3.70
C VAL A 94 -2.15 2.96 -4.70
N ASP A 95 -1.57 1.87 -4.19
CA ASP A 95 -1.04 0.81 -5.05
C ASP A 95 -2.21 0.06 -5.72
N THR A 96 -2.22 0.03 -7.04
CA THR A 96 -3.21 -0.68 -7.87
C THR A 96 -2.57 -1.82 -8.67
N GLY A 97 -1.31 -2.16 -8.39
CA GLY A 97 -0.56 -3.14 -9.18
C GLY A 97 -1.18 -4.54 -9.22
N ARG A 98 -1.91 -4.93 -8.17
CA ARG A 98 -2.43 -6.29 -7.99
C ARG A 98 -3.88 -6.38 -7.46
N ASN A 99 -4.64 -5.28 -7.55
CA ASN A 99 -5.98 -5.19 -6.96
C ASN A 99 -7.13 -5.14 -8.00
N GLY A 100 -6.91 -5.65 -9.23
CA GLY A 100 -7.95 -5.66 -10.27
C GLY A 100 -9.13 -6.60 -9.96
N VAL A 101 -8.86 -7.65 -9.18
CA VAL A 101 -9.87 -8.59 -8.71
C VAL A 101 -10.20 -8.28 -7.25
N ASP A 102 -11.48 -8.10 -6.94
CA ASP A 102 -11.94 -7.95 -5.56
C ASP A 102 -11.88 -9.30 -4.83
N ILE A 103 -10.79 -9.49 -4.08
CA ILE A 103 -10.57 -10.68 -3.25
C ILE A 103 -10.94 -10.44 -1.78
N THR A 104 -11.71 -9.38 -1.45
CA THR A 104 -11.94 -8.97 -0.04
C THR A 104 -12.50 -10.12 0.81
N GLU A 105 -13.46 -10.89 0.29
CA GLU A 105 -14.06 -11.99 1.03
C GLU A 105 -13.03 -13.09 1.35
N THR A 106 -12.25 -13.52 0.35
CA THR A 106 -11.24 -14.59 0.53
C THR A 106 -10.07 -14.09 1.37
N PHE A 107 -9.56 -12.89 1.10
CA PHE A 107 -8.51 -12.24 1.88
C PHE A 107 -8.91 -12.09 3.35
N SER A 108 -10.18 -11.78 3.67
CA SER A 108 -10.62 -11.62 5.07
C SER A 108 -10.48 -12.89 5.92
N LYS A 109 -10.46 -14.07 5.28
CA LYS A 109 -10.39 -15.37 5.97
C LYS A 109 -8.99 -15.71 6.45
N THR A 110 -7.96 -15.32 5.68
CA THR A 110 -6.57 -15.74 5.91
C THR A 110 -5.62 -14.56 6.13
N GLN A 111 -5.96 -13.40 5.56
CA GLN A 111 -5.09 -12.23 5.44
C GLN A 111 -3.74 -12.58 4.81
N THR A 112 -3.72 -13.54 3.89
CA THR A 112 -2.50 -13.93 3.18
C THR A 112 -2.01 -12.75 2.34
N TRP A 113 -0.81 -12.25 2.67
CA TRP A 113 -0.17 -11.16 1.93
C TRP A 113 0.71 -11.67 0.79
N CYS A 114 1.24 -12.89 0.91
CA CYS A 114 2.24 -13.43 0.00
C CYS A 114 1.60 -14.08 -1.22
N ASN A 115 1.98 -13.63 -2.43
CA ASN A 115 1.67 -14.25 -3.73
C ASN A 115 0.21 -14.70 -3.88
N PHE A 116 -0.76 -13.87 -3.47
CA PHE A 116 -2.15 -14.31 -3.32
C PHE A 116 -2.78 -14.78 -4.65
N VAL A 117 -3.37 -15.98 -4.63
CA VAL A 117 -4.00 -16.62 -5.79
C VAL A 117 -5.28 -15.90 -6.21
N GLY A 118 -5.49 -15.75 -7.52
CA GLY A 118 -6.68 -15.12 -8.10
C GLY A 118 -6.66 -13.59 -8.12
N THR A 119 -5.51 -12.98 -7.84
CA THR A 119 -5.29 -11.53 -8.01
C THR A 119 -5.06 -11.18 -9.49
N GLY A 120 -5.24 -9.91 -9.83
CA GLY A 120 -5.16 -9.38 -11.19
C GLY A 120 -4.54 -7.98 -11.22
N PHE A 121 -3.96 -7.57 -12.36
CA PHE A 121 -3.56 -6.18 -12.57
C PHE A 121 -4.77 -5.25 -12.38
N GLY A 122 -4.63 -4.23 -11.54
CA GLY A 122 -5.67 -3.22 -11.34
C GLY A 122 -5.57 -2.05 -12.31
N GLU A 123 -6.21 -0.95 -11.92
CA GLU A 123 -6.16 0.33 -12.65
C GLU A 123 -4.72 0.72 -12.98
N ARG A 124 -4.50 1.21 -14.21
CA ARG A 124 -3.17 1.66 -14.64
C ARG A 124 -2.79 2.94 -13.89
N PRO A 125 -1.49 3.21 -13.69
CA PRO A 125 -1.07 4.44 -13.02
C PRO A 125 -1.66 5.68 -13.70
N GLN A 126 -2.35 6.50 -12.91
CA GLN A 126 -3.07 7.68 -13.38
C GLN A 126 -3.11 8.73 -12.26
N GLY A 127 -2.69 9.95 -12.57
CA GLY A 127 -2.83 11.09 -11.67
C GLY A 127 -4.26 11.66 -11.68
N ASN A 128 -4.74 12.07 -10.51
CA ASN A 128 -6.08 12.59 -10.25
C ASN A 128 -7.17 11.75 -10.95
N PRO A 129 -7.28 10.45 -10.65
CA PRO A 129 -8.13 9.54 -11.41
C PRO A 129 -9.63 9.85 -11.28
N ASP A 130 -10.07 10.37 -10.13
CA ASP A 130 -11.46 10.80 -9.91
C ASP A 130 -11.50 12.00 -8.94
N PRO A 131 -11.24 13.23 -9.42
CA PRO A 131 -11.13 14.41 -8.54
C PRO A 131 -12.49 14.84 -7.95
N VAL A 132 -13.61 14.33 -8.49
CA VAL A 132 -14.96 14.68 -8.03
C VAL A 132 -15.36 13.77 -6.87
N LYS A 133 -15.12 12.45 -6.97
CA LYS A 133 -15.52 11.49 -5.95
C LYS A 133 -14.40 11.12 -4.98
N MET A 134 -13.15 11.24 -5.43
CA MET A 134 -11.96 10.90 -4.65
C MET A 134 -10.97 12.08 -4.55
N PRO A 135 -11.38 13.27 -4.06
CA PRO A 135 -10.52 14.46 -4.04
C PRO A 135 -9.26 14.34 -3.18
N LEU A 136 -9.19 13.39 -2.24
CA LEU A 136 -7.99 13.13 -1.45
C LEU A 136 -6.94 12.28 -2.20
N LEU A 137 -7.33 11.64 -3.30
CA LEU A 137 -6.47 10.69 -4.02
C LEU A 137 -5.73 11.38 -5.17
N ASP A 138 -4.41 11.55 -4.99
CA ASP A 138 -3.53 12.15 -5.99
C ASP A 138 -3.25 11.21 -7.16
N ALA A 139 -3.12 9.89 -6.94
CA ALA A 139 -2.85 8.96 -8.02
C ALA A 139 -3.14 7.48 -7.69
N TYR A 140 -3.47 6.73 -8.74
CA TYR A 140 -3.16 5.30 -8.81
C TYR A 140 -1.69 5.11 -9.18
N MET A 141 -1.01 4.19 -8.51
CA MET A 141 0.39 3.87 -8.75
C MET A 141 0.58 2.36 -8.74
N TRP A 142 1.55 1.83 -9.49
CA TRP A 142 2.02 0.46 -9.30
C TRP A 142 3.31 0.55 -8.50
N LEU A 143 3.20 0.28 -7.19
CA LEU A 143 4.31 0.50 -6.23
C LEU A 143 5.06 -0.80 -5.97
N LYS A 144 4.34 -1.89 -5.69
CA LYS A 144 4.88 -3.24 -5.85
C LYS A 144 5.05 -3.54 -7.33
N THR A 145 6.23 -4.02 -7.74
CA THR A 145 6.46 -4.53 -9.10
C THR A 145 5.59 -5.77 -9.34
N PRO A 146 4.58 -5.72 -10.22
CA PRO A 146 3.70 -6.87 -10.42
C PRO A 146 4.45 -7.96 -11.19
N GLY A 147 4.45 -9.19 -10.65
CA GLY A 147 5.23 -10.32 -11.17
C GLY A 147 6.52 -10.60 -10.41
N GLU A 148 6.98 -9.71 -9.52
CA GLU A 148 8.02 -10.07 -8.55
C GLU A 148 7.40 -10.80 -7.35
N ALA A 149 8.01 -11.91 -6.93
CA ALA A 149 7.58 -12.68 -5.77
C ALA A 149 7.59 -11.82 -4.49
N ASP A 150 6.64 -12.06 -3.60
CA ASP A 150 6.60 -11.46 -2.27
C ASP A 150 7.51 -12.19 -1.27
N GLY A 151 7.71 -13.48 -1.49
CA GLY A 151 8.53 -14.37 -0.67
C GLY A 151 8.42 -15.80 -1.18
N SER A 152 9.38 -16.64 -0.81
CA SER A 152 9.44 -18.05 -1.18
C SER A 152 8.60 -18.91 -0.22
N ASP A 153 8.02 -19.99 -0.74
CA ASP A 153 7.31 -21.02 0.03
C ASP A 153 8.25 -22.09 0.62
N THR A 154 9.48 -22.15 0.10
CA THR A 154 10.49 -23.16 0.46
C THR A 154 11.90 -22.54 0.50
N GLY A 155 12.82 -23.21 1.20
CA GLY A 155 14.20 -22.76 1.32
C GLY A 155 14.45 -21.86 2.54
N SER A 156 15.67 -21.30 2.62
CA SER A 156 16.17 -20.65 3.84
C SER A 156 15.57 -19.26 4.11
N ARG A 157 14.90 -18.65 3.13
CA ARG A 157 14.23 -17.35 3.26
C ARG A 157 12.71 -17.47 3.26
N ALA A 158 12.18 -18.69 3.28
CA ALA A 158 10.75 -18.93 3.18
C ALA A 158 9.99 -18.37 4.39
N ASP A 159 8.80 -17.85 4.12
CA ASP A 159 7.83 -17.49 5.15
C ASP A 159 6.65 -18.47 5.11
N PRO A 160 6.19 -19.02 6.26
CA PRO A 160 5.04 -19.92 6.30
C PRO A 160 3.76 -19.35 5.67
N VAL A 161 3.59 -18.02 5.62
CA VAL A 161 2.46 -17.38 4.93
C VAL A 161 2.52 -17.60 3.43
N CYS A 162 3.72 -17.68 2.84
CA CYS A 162 3.91 -17.97 1.41
C CYS A 162 3.62 -19.43 1.04
N ALA A 163 3.52 -20.32 2.02
CA ALA A 163 3.19 -21.74 1.83
C ALA A 163 1.71 -22.08 2.12
N ARG A 164 0.86 -21.07 2.31
CA ARG A 164 -0.59 -21.26 2.52
C ARG A 164 -1.29 -21.67 1.22
N GLU A 165 -2.45 -22.30 1.36
CA GLU A 165 -3.26 -22.78 0.23
C GLU A 165 -3.69 -21.67 -0.75
N ASP A 166 -3.80 -20.43 -0.27
CA ASP A 166 -4.17 -19.25 -1.05
C ASP A 166 -2.96 -18.39 -1.48
N SER A 167 -1.74 -18.90 -1.32
CA SER A 167 -0.51 -18.35 -1.89
C SER A 167 -0.05 -19.23 -3.05
N LEU A 168 0.30 -18.61 -4.19
CA LEU A 168 0.72 -19.35 -5.38
C LEU A 168 2.04 -20.08 -5.09
N PRO A 169 2.08 -21.43 -5.17
CA PRO A 169 3.25 -22.22 -4.81
C PRO A 169 4.36 -22.12 -5.87
N GLY A 170 5.57 -22.54 -5.51
CA GLY A 170 6.74 -22.47 -6.40
C GLY A 170 7.29 -21.05 -6.55
N SER A 171 6.96 -20.17 -5.61
CA SER A 171 7.44 -18.79 -5.58
C SER A 171 8.95 -18.75 -5.30
N PRO A 172 9.74 -17.97 -6.08
CA PRO A 172 11.14 -17.75 -5.79
C PRO A 172 11.31 -16.80 -4.59
N ASP A 173 12.56 -16.55 -4.19
CA ASP A 173 12.88 -15.58 -3.15
C ASP A 173 12.30 -14.19 -3.51
N ALA A 174 11.90 -13.43 -2.47
CA ALA A 174 11.30 -12.11 -2.62
C ALA A 174 12.08 -11.20 -3.58
N GLY A 175 11.37 -10.51 -4.48
CA GLY A 175 11.94 -9.63 -5.50
C GLY A 175 12.42 -10.35 -6.77
N GLN A 176 12.46 -11.68 -6.81
CA GLN A 176 12.73 -12.41 -8.05
C GLN A 176 11.48 -12.51 -8.93
N TRP A 177 11.71 -12.64 -10.24
CA TRP A 177 10.63 -12.81 -11.21
C TRP A 177 9.87 -14.12 -11.01
N PHE A 178 8.56 -14.02 -10.80
CA PHE A 178 7.65 -15.14 -10.66
C PHE A 178 6.70 -15.17 -11.87
N HIS A 179 7.11 -15.90 -12.91
CA HIS A 179 6.42 -15.93 -14.20
C HIS A 179 4.95 -16.34 -14.08
N ASP A 180 4.64 -17.43 -13.38
CA ASP A 180 3.27 -17.95 -13.28
C ASP A 180 2.34 -16.96 -12.56
N TYR A 181 2.87 -16.26 -11.55
CA TYR A 181 2.13 -15.19 -10.88
C TYR A 181 1.87 -14.01 -11.81
N PHE A 182 2.86 -13.60 -12.62
CA PHE A 182 2.66 -12.57 -13.64
C PHE A 182 1.59 -12.96 -14.67
N VAL A 183 1.59 -14.22 -15.12
CA VAL A 183 0.57 -14.74 -16.06
C VAL A 183 -0.82 -14.64 -15.42
N GLN A 184 -0.98 -15.07 -14.17
CA GLN A 184 -2.25 -14.91 -13.44
C GLN A 184 -2.68 -13.44 -13.40
N LEU A 185 -1.78 -12.52 -13.05
CA LEU A 185 -2.11 -11.10 -12.98
C LEU A 185 -2.62 -10.58 -14.32
N LEU A 186 -1.99 -11.00 -15.43
CA LEU A 186 -2.34 -10.62 -16.79
C LEU A 186 -3.70 -11.15 -17.23
N GLU A 187 -3.96 -12.44 -16.98
CA GLU A 187 -5.23 -13.09 -17.32
C GLU A 187 -6.41 -12.49 -16.54
N ASN A 188 -6.18 -12.14 -15.27
CA ASN A 188 -7.19 -11.59 -14.38
C ASN A 188 -7.24 -10.05 -14.38
N ALA A 189 -6.54 -9.39 -15.32
CA ALA A 189 -6.44 -7.94 -15.34
C ALA A 189 -7.82 -7.27 -15.45
N ASN A 190 -8.03 -6.26 -14.61
CA ASN A 190 -9.24 -5.46 -14.62
C ASN A 190 -8.88 -4.01 -14.23
N PRO A 191 -8.90 -3.06 -15.19
CA PRO A 191 -9.31 -3.24 -16.58
C PRO A 191 -8.37 -4.16 -17.37
N ALA A 192 -8.96 -4.92 -18.31
CA ALA A 192 -8.23 -5.78 -19.24
C ALA A 192 -7.23 -4.96 -20.09
N PHE A 193 -6.16 -5.60 -20.55
CA PHE A 193 -5.15 -4.98 -21.43
C PHE A 193 -5.61 -4.87 -22.88
#